data_AF-A0A132T3Q5-F1
#
_entry.id   AF-A0A132T3Q5-F1
#
_cell.length_a   1.000
_cell.length_b   1.000
_cell.length_c   1.000
_cell.angle_alpha   90.00
_cell.angle_beta   90.00
_cell.angle_gamma   90.00
#
_symmetry.space_group_name_H-M   'P 1'
#
loop_
_entity.id
_entity.type
_entity.pdbx_description
1 polymer ?
#
loop_
_entity_poly.entity_id
_entity_poly.type
_entity_poly.pdbx_seq_one_letter_code
_entity_poly.pdbx_strand_id
1 'polypeptide(L)'
;MVSRVAVCGGAGDSLLAEVAAAGVQAYVTADLRHHPADEHRRASDVALIDAAHWATEFPWCNQAAALLRNHFGPSLPVTVSDVRTDPWNVEGC
;
A
#
# COMPACT_ATOMS: atom_id res chain seq x y z
N MET A 1 3.24 0.19 -22.09
CA MET A 1 2.71 -0.99 -21.36
C MET A 1 3.44 -1.09 -20.03
N VAL A 2 2.72 -1.27 -18.92
CA VAL A 2 3.31 -1.45 -17.58
C VAL A 2 3.48 -2.95 -17.30
N SER A 3 4.64 -3.33 -16.77
CA SER A 3 5.07 -4.73 -16.55
C SER A 3 5.89 -4.93 -15.27
N ARG A 4 6.44 -3.86 -14.69
CA ARG A 4 7.19 -3.88 -13.44
C ARG A 4 6.72 -2.75 -12.54
N VAL A 5 6.30 -3.10 -11.33
CA VAL A 5 5.69 -2.18 -10.37
C VAL A 5 6.38 -2.36 -9.02
N ALA A 6 6.80 -1.26 -8.40
CA ALA A 6 7.18 -1.23 -6.99
C ALA A 6 5.93 -1.04 -6.13
N VAL A 7 5.88 -1.66 -4.95
CA VAL A 7 4.74 -1.56 -4.03
C VAL A 7 5.26 -1.32 -2.62
N CYS A 8 4.68 -0.33 -1.94
CA CYS A 8 4.83 -0.11 -0.51
C CYS A 8 3.43 0.10 0.09
N GLY A 9 3.06 -0.69 1.10
CA GLY A 9 1.82 -0.43 1.83
C GLY A 9 1.97 0.82 2.69
N GLY A 10 0.90 1.59 2.82
CA GLY A 10 0.87 2.79 3.65
C GLY A 10 1.69 3.95 3.06
N ALA A 11 2.22 4.80 3.94
CA ALA A 11 2.90 6.04 3.57
C ALA A 11 4.34 5.78 3.08
N GLY A 12 4.51 5.71 1.76
CA GLY A 12 5.76 5.35 1.10
C GLY A 12 6.50 6.50 0.40
N ASP A 13 6.24 7.76 0.79
CA ASP A 13 6.87 8.94 0.20
C ASP A 13 8.40 8.98 0.38
N SER A 14 8.89 8.44 1.48
CA SER A 14 10.32 8.31 1.79
C SER A 14 11.10 7.43 0.82
N LEU A 15 10.41 6.59 0.03
CA LEU A 15 11.03 5.64 -0.90
C LEU A 15 11.08 6.15 -2.35
N LEU A 16 10.66 7.40 -2.61
CA LEU A 16 10.55 7.94 -3.97
C LEU A 16 11.89 7.97 -4.72
N ALA A 17 13.01 8.16 -4.01
CA ALA A 17 14.34 8.15 -4.61
C ALA A 17 14.78 6.74 -5.00
N GLU A 18 14.56 5.77 -4.13
CA GLU A 18 14.86 4.35 -4.33
C GLU A 18 14.06 3.79 -5.50
N VAL A 19 12.76 4.11 -5.54
CA VAL A 19 11.84 3.70 -6.60
C VAL A 19 12.25 4.27 -7.96
N ALA A 20 12.68 5.53 -8.02
CA ALA A 20 13.17 6.15 -9.25
C ALA A 20 14.41 5.42 -9.82
N ALA A 21 15.23 4.81 -8.96
CA ALA A 21 16.41 4.05 -9.34
C ALA A 21 16.13 2.54 -9.57
N ALA A 22 14.93 2.04 -9.24
CA ALA A 22 14.63 0.61 -9.20
C ALA A 22 14.30 -0.01 -10.57
N GLY A 23 14.28 0.77 -11.65
CA GLY A 23 13.95 0.29 -13.00
C GLY A 23 12.49 -0.17 -13.14
N VAL A 24 11.60 0.35 -12.31
CA VAL A 24 10.16 0.10 -12.36
C VAL A 24 9.45 1.11 -13.26
N GLN A 25 8.21 0.82 -13.64
CA GLN A 25 7.39 1.70 -14.48
C GLN A 25 6.28 2.40 -13.69
N ALA A 26 5.91 1.83 -12.53
CA ALA A 26 4.95 2.42 -11.62
C ALA A 26 5.31 2.10 -10.18
N TYR A 27 4.81 2.94 -9.27
CA TYR A 27 4.93 2.79 -7.83
C TYR A 27 3.56 2.94 -7.18
N VAL A 28 3.13 1.90 -6.47
CA VAL A 28 1.87 1.88 -5.72
C VAL A 28 2.18 2.09 -4.25
N THR A 29 1.60 3.14 -3.68
CA THR A 29 1.72 3.50 -2.26
C THR A 29 0.46 4.23 -1.82
N ALA A 30 0.42 4.67 -0.57
CA ALA A 30 -0.55 5.63 -0.05
C ALA A 30 0.10 6.91 0.47
N ASP A 31 -0.75 7.87 0.82
CA ASP A 31 -0.45 9.11 1.55
C ASP A 31 0.66 9.98 0.92
N LEU A 32 0.67 10.05 -0.41
CA LEU A 32 1.63 10.89 -1.11
C LEU A 32 1.32 12.37 -0.88
N ARG A 33 2.32 13.08 -0.34
CA ARG A 33 2.25 14.54 -0.18
C ARG A 33 2.45 15.23 -1.53
N HIS A 34 1.78 16.37 -1.69
CA HIS A 34 1.79 17.15 -2.94
C HIS A 34 3.20 17.45 -3.47
N HIS A 35 4.08 18.02 -2.63
CA HIS A 35 5.40 18.45 -3.08
C HIS A 35 6.32 17.28 -3.47
N PRO A 36 6.49 16.23 -2.63
CA PRO A 36 7.28 15.05 -3.03
C PRO A 36 6.77 14.40 -4.32
N ALA A 37 5.46 14.29 -4.50
CA ALA A 37 4.88 13.69 -5.70
C ALA A 37 5.12 14.55 -6.96
N ASP A 38 4.95 15.87 -6.87
CA ASP A 38 5.23 16.77 -7.99
C ASP A 38 6.72 16.81 -8.35
N GLU A 39 7.60 16.81 -7.36
CA GLU A 39 9.05 16.74 -7.58
C GLU A 39 9.45 15.43 -8.25
N HIS A 40 8.94 14.29 -7.76
CA HIS A 40 9.19 12.99 -8.37
C HIS A 40 8.74 12.95 -9.83
N ARG A 41 7.55 13.48 -10.15
CA ARG A 41 7.03 13.52 -11.53
C ARG A 41 7.87 14.39 -12.48
N ARG A 42 8.60 15.38 -11.96
CA ARG A 42 9.53 16.19 -12.76
C ARG A 42 10.89 15.52 -12.93
N ALA A 43 11.28 14.65 -12.00
CA ALA A 43 12.59 14.02 -11.95
C ALA A 43 12.61 12.57 -12.47
N SER A 44 11.46 11.91 -12.59
CA SER A 44 11.33 10.50 -12.93
C SER A 44 10.12 10.23 -13.82
N ASP A 45 10.26 9.27 -14.72
CA ASP A 45 9.16 8.74 -15.55
C ASP A 45 8.33 7.66 -14.83
N VAL A 46 8.67 7.31 -13.58
CA VAL A 46 7.91 6.33 -12.80
C VAL A 46 6.52 6.90 -12.48
N ALA A 47 5.47 6.19 -12.89
CA ALA A 47 4.10 6.59 -12.59
C ALA A 47 3.80 6.38 -11.10
N LEU A 48 3.21 7.38 -10.46
CA LEU A 48 2.73 7.29 -9.06
C LEU A 48 1.26 6.86 -9.03
N ILE A 49 0.96 5.85 -8.21
CA ILE A 49 -0.38 5.38 -7.92
C ILE A 49 -0.59 5.54 -6.41
N ASP A 50 -1.32 6.58 -6.04
CA ASP A 50 -1.71 6.88 -4.67
C ASP A 50 -3.07 6.24 -4.38
N ALA A 51 -3.08 5.19 -3.56
CA ALA A 51 -4.28 4.49 -3.13
C ALA A 51 -4.61 4.81 -1.66
N ALA A 52 -5.83 4.53 -1.22
CA ALA A 52 -6.19 4.71 0.18
C ALA A 52 -5.28 3.86 1.08
N HIS A 53 -4.75 4.47 2.16
CA HIS A 53 -3.83 3.82 3.10
C HIS A 53 -4.34 2.45 3.56
N TRP A 54 -5.58 2.42 4.05
CA TRP A 54 -6.25 1.19 4.46
C TRP A 54 -6.30 0.14 3.34
N ALA A 55 -6.59 0.54 2.09
CA ALA A 55 -6.69 -0.38 0.97
C ALA A 55 -5.33 -1.03 0.60
N THR A 56 -4.22 -0.34 0.88
CA THR A 56 -2.87 -0.88 0.64
C THR A 56 -2.38 -1.80 1.77
N GLU A 57 -2.88 -1.63 3.00
CA GLU A 57 -2.41 -2.39 4.17
C GLU A 57 -3.36 -3.50 4.62
N PHE A 58 -4.68 -3.30 4.52
CA PHE A 58 -5.67 -4.29 4.97
C PHE A 58 -5.51 -5.68 4.31
N PRO A 59 -5.14 -5.81 3.01
CA PRO A 59 -4.92 -7.13 2.42
C PRO A 59 -3.93 -8.02 3.18
N TRP A 60 -2.95 -7.44 3.90
CA TRP A 60 -2.00 -8.18 4.72
C TRP A 60 -2.66 -8.89 5.91
N CYS A 61 -3.75 -8.36 6.48
CA CYS A 61 -4.38 -8.92 7.68
C CYS A 61 -4.81 -10.38 7.50
N ASN A 62 -5.28 -10.76 6.30
CA ASN A 62 -5.62 -12.15 5.99
C ASN A 62 -4.40 -13.07 5.95
N GLN A 63 -3.27 -12.59 5.43
CA GLN A 63 -2.02 -13.35 5.41
C GLN A 63 -1.47 -13.53 6.83
N ALA A 64 -1.46 -12.47 7.64
CA ALA A 64 -1.08 -12.54 9.04
C ALA A 64 -1.96 -13.51 9.84
N ALA A 65 -3.28 -13.47 9.63
CA ALA A 65 -4.20 -14.41 10.26
C ALA A 65 -3.92 -15.86 9.84
N ALA A 66 -3.60 -16.11 8.57
CA ALA A 66 -3.23 -17.45 8.10
C ALA A 66 -1.95 -17.96 8.79
N LEU A 67 -0.93 -17.11 8.95
CA LEU A 67 0.30 -17.48 9.66
C LEU A 67 0.01 -17.86 11.12
N LEU A 68 -0.79 -17.06 11.82
CA LEU A 68 -1.16 -17.34 13.21
C LEU A 68 -2.01 -18.61 13.34
N ARG A 69 -3.02 -18.79 12.48
CA ARG A 69 -3.84 -20.02 12.46
C ARG A 69 -3.00 -21.26 12.19
N ASN A 70 -2.06 -21.19 11.26
CA ASN A 70 -1.17 -22.31 10.94
C ASN A 70 -0.24 -22.66 12.11
N HIS A 71 0.24 -21.65 12.84
CA HIS A 71 1.16 -21.88 13.95
C HIS A 71 0.45 -22.36 15.23
N PHE A 72 -0.67 -21.74 15.60
CA PHE A 72 -1.34 -21.99 16.88
C PHE A 72 -2.54 -22.95 16.78
N GLY A 73 -3.11 -23.13 15.59
CA GLY A 73 -4.26 -24.01 15.39
C GLY A 73 -5.43 -23.66 16.34
N PRO A 74 -6.10 -24.67 16.93
CA PRO A 74 -7.22 -24.43 17.85
C PRO A 74 -6.86 -23.74 19.17
N SER A 75 -5.56 -23.65 19.52
CA SER A 75 -5.14 -23.05 20.81
C SER A 75 -5.32 -21.53 20.85
N LEU A 76 -5.40 -20.89 19.68
CA LEU A 76 -5.62 -19.46 19.54
C LEU A 76 -6.68 -19.20 18.46
N PRO A 77 -7.91 -18.83 18.82
CA PRO A 77 -8.89 -18.32 17.86
C PRO A 77 -8.39 -17.03 17.21
N VAL A 78 -8.34 -16.99 15.88
CA VAL A 78 -7.86 -15.84 15.11
C VAL A 78 -8.92 -15.40 14.10
N THR A 79 -9.34 -14.14 14.20
CA THR A 79 -10.31 -13.51 13.31
C THR A 79 -9.72 -12.22 12.75
N VAL A 80 -10.02 -11.92 11.48
CA VAL A 80 -9.74 -10.61 10.87
C VAL A 80 -11.02 -9.80 10.96
N SER A 81 -10.92 -8.55 11.45
CA SER A 81 -12.05 -7.62 11.46
C SER A 81 -12.50 -7.34 10.03
N ASP A 82 -13.80 -7.48 9.76
CA ASP A 82 -14.44 -7.13 8.49
C ASP A 82 -14.90 -5.66 8.46
N VAL A 83 -14.87 -4.98 9.60
CA VAL A 83 -15.14 -3.54 9.69
C VAL A 83 -14.09 -2.76 8.91
N ARG A 84 -14.51 -2.08 7.85
CA ARG A 84 -13.67 -1.12 7.12
C ARG A 84 -13.43 0.10 8.00
N THR A 85 -12.16 0.35 8.33
CA THR A 85 -11.73 1.49 9.16
C THR A 85 -11.04 2.58 8.33
N ASP A 86 -11.27 2.58 7.01
CA ASP A 86 -10.78 3.62 6.12
C ASP A 86 -11.53 4.94 6.41
N PRO A 87 -10.85 6.01 6.85
CA PRO A 87 -11.49 7.30 7.10
C PRO A 87 -12.03 7.96 5.83
N TRP A 88 -11.57 7.50 4.65
CA TRP A 88 -12.01 7.99 3.35
C TRP A 88 -12.99 7.00 2.69
N ASN A 89 -14.02 6.59 3.43
CA ASN A 89 -15.15 5.89 2.86
C ASN A 89 -16.10 6.90 2.18
N VAL A 90 -16.19 6.87 0.86
CA VAL A 90 -17.14 7.69 0.08
C VAL A 90 -18.55 7.09 0.23
N GLU A 91 -19.10 7.07 1.44
CA GLU A 91 -20.46 6.59 1.72
C GLU A 91 -21.47 7.73 1.97
N GLY A 92 -21.14 8.97 1.56
CA GLY A 92 -22.02 10.11 1.79
C GLY A 92 -21.75 11.31 0.88
N CYS A 93 -21.89 11.14 -0.43
CA CYS A 93 -22.20 12.26 -1.34
C CYS A 93 -23.55 12.02 -2.01
#